data_AF-A0AAU9DLP2-F1
#
_entry.id   AF-A0AAU9DLP2-F1
#
_cell.length_a   1.000
_cell.length_b   1.000
_cell.length_c   1.000
_cell.angle_alpha   90.00
_cell.angle_beta   90.00
_cell.angle_gamma   90.00
#
_symmetry.space_group_name_H-M   'P 1'
#
loop_
_entity.id
_entity.type
_entity.pdbx_description
1 polymer ?
#
loop_
_entity_poly.entity_id
_entity_poly.type
_entity_poly.pdbx_seq_one_letter_code
_entity_poly.pdbx_strand_id
1 'polypeptide(L)'
;MEKIKVRPGEIYAIPLFLPTEDIKENLKNYKKEKFENRGREFAYCRIIKDKVGSGIFVEVFNKVGTLQEDFQSIINSCRLFPPISISGLGILKGRWKKIYTQRDYDPEKDSSLSKIQLVLGRGEDSRLWQNGIERKISEIEANNYEQWIVWTPTQLEIRLKNELFK
;
A
#
# COMPACT_ATOMS: atom_id res chain seq x y z
N MET A 1 -20.53 -7.33 7.31
CA MET A 1 -19.41 -6.69 6.56
C MET A 1 -18.86 -7.71 5.58
N GLU A 2 -18.82 -7.39 4.29
CA GLU A 2 -18.05 -8.22 3.35
C GLU A 2 -16.59 -8.26 3.79
N LYS A 3 -16.04 -9.46 3.95
CA LYS A 3 -14.62 -9.65 4.22
C LYS A 3 -13.86 -9.32 2.94
N ILE A 4 -12.94 -8.37 3.02
CA ILE A 4 -11.98 -8.12 1.95
C ILE A 4 -11.14 -9.39 1.81
N LYS A 5 -11.21 -10.05 0.65
CA LYS A 5 -10.38 -11.20 0.32
C LYS A 5 -9.29 -10.74 -0.65
N VAL A 6 -8.11 -10.47 -0.11
CA VAL A 6 -6.89 -10.26 -0.91
C VAL A 6 -5.99 -11.48 -0.82
N ARG A 7 -5.16 -11.68 -1.82
CA ARG A 7 -4.14 -12.74 -1.85
C ARG A 7 -2.75 -12.12 -1.93
N PRO A 8 -1.75 -12.67 -1.22
CA PRO A 8 -0.35 -12.32 -1.45
C PRO A 8 0.00 -12.37 -2.94
N GLY A 9 0.77 -11.39 -3.41
CA GLY A 9 1.22 -11.28 -4.80
C GLY A 9 0.23 -10.61 -5.74
N GLU A 10 -0.98 -10.25 -5.29
CA GLU A 10 -1.88 -9.41 -6.07
C GLU A 10 -1.31 -8.00 -6.21
N ILE A 11 -1.34 -7.47 -7.44
CA ILE A 11 -0.85 -6.13 -7.74
C ILE A 11 -2.03 -5.25 -8.12
N TYR A 12 -2.09 -4.09 -7.48
CA TYR A 12 -3.13 -3.09 -7.67
C TYR A 12 -2.54 -1.80 -8.21
N ALA A 13 -3.22 -1.22 -9.19
CA ALA A 13 -3.02 0.13 -9.67
C ALA A 13 -3.80 1.11 -8.77
N ILE A 14 -3.08 2.07 -8.19
CA ILE A 14 -3.58 3.14 -7.33
C ILE A 14 -3.71 4.41 -8.17
N PRO A 15 -4.93 4.94 -8.38
CA PRO A 15 -5.13 6.11 -9.23
C PRO A 15 -4.57 7.36 -8.56
N LEU A 16 -3.81 8.17 -9.30
CA LEU A 16 -3.26 9.44 -8.80
C LEU A 16 -4.08 10.66 -9.24
N PHE A 17 -5.20 10.45 -9.93
CA PHE A 17 -6.04 11.52 -10.50
C PHE A 17 -7.43 11.63 -9.87
N LEU A 18 -7.80 10.70 -8.99
CA LEU A 18 -9.11 10.76 -8.34
C LEU A 18 -9.11 11.80 -7.20
N PRO A 19 -10.27 12.40 -6.88
CA PRO A 19 -10.40 13.34 -5.78
C PRO A 19 -10.01 12.71 -4.45
N THR A 20 -9.32 13.46 -3.60
CA THR A 20 -8.74 12.99 -2.33
C THR A 20 -9.15 13.85 -1.13
N GLU A 21 -9.86 14.95 -1.36
CA GLU A 21 -10.08 16.04 -0.40
C GLU A 21 -11.24 15.73 0.55
N ASP A 22 -12.24 14.96 0.10
CA ASP A 22 -13.40 14.56 0.91
C ASP A 22 -13.19 13.13 1.45
N ILE A 23 -13.32 12.96 2.77
CA ILE A 23 -13.24 11.65 3.42
C ILE A 23 -14.24 10.63 2.85
N LYS A 24 -15.39 11.09 2.34
CA LYS A 24 -16.41 10.25 1.69
C LYS A 24 -15.89 9.55 0.44
N GLU A 25 -14.83 10.06 -0.20
CA GLU A 25 -14.19 9.39 -1.34
C GLU A 25 -13.66 8.00 -0.98
N ASN A 26 -13.31 7.75 0.28
CA ASN A 26 -12.88 6.42 0.75
C ASN A 26 -14.02 5.39 0.76
N LEU A 27 -15.27 5.84 0.77
CA LEU A 27 -16.46 4.98 0.93
C LEU A 27 -17.25 4.80 -0.37
N LYS A 28 -17.00 5.65 -1.39
CA LYS A 28 -17.67 5.60 -2.70
C LYS A 28 -17.28 4.33 -3.45
N ASN A 29 -18.25 3.72 -4.14
CA ASN A 29 -17.98 2.62 -5.06
C ASN A 29 -17.51 3.17 -6.41
N TYR A 30 -16.39 2.68 -6.93
CA TYR A 30 -15.83 3.09 -8.21
C TYR A 30 -15.97 1.98 -9.24
N LYS A 31 -16.86 2.21 -10.21
CA LYS A 31 -17.03 1.31 -11.36
C LYS A 31 -15.89 1.47 -12.38
N LYS A 32 -15.73 0.50 -13.28
CA LYS A 32 -14.60 0.41 -14.21
C LYS A 32 -14.56 1.55 -15.22
N GLU A 33 -15.72 2.06 -15.64
CA GLU A 33 -15.86 3.09 -16.67
C GLU A 33 -15.22 4.42 -16.24
N LYS A 34 -15.09 4.67 -14.92
CA LYS A 34 -14.35 5.86 -14.41
C LYS A 34 -12.86 5.87 -14.78
N PHE A 35 -12.33 4.73 -15.18
CA PHE A 35 -10.92 4.52 -15.50
C PHE A 35 -10.69 4.31 -17.01
N GLU A 36 -11.76 4.18 -17.79
CA GLU A 36 -11.72 4.02 -19.24
C GLU A 36 -11.73 5.41 -19.89
N ASN A 37 -10.57 6.08 -19.93
CA ASN A 37 -10.17 7.12 -20.91
C ASN A 37 -8.94 7.95 -20.44
N ARG A 38 -7.87 7.88 -21.25
CA ARG A 38 -6.70 8.79 -21.44
C ARG A 38 -5.73 9.03 -20.28
N GLY A 39 -4.43 8.78 -20.55
CA GLY A 39 -3.24 9.47 -19.98
C GLY A 39 -3.09 9.52 -18.45
N ARG A 40 -3.91 8.78 -17.72
CA ARG A 40 -4.03 8.89 -16.27
C ARG A 40 -2.99 8.01 -15.59
N GLU A 41 -2.26 8.65 -14.69
CA GLU A 41 -1.17 8.04 -13.95
C GLU A 41 -1.68 7.22 -12.77
N PHE A 42 -1.11 6.03 -12.65
CA PHE A 42 -1.28 5.12 -11.54
C PHE A 42 0.08 4.83 -10.92
N ALA A 43 0.11 4.78 -9.59
CA ALA A 43 1.16 4.07 -8.86
C ALA A 43 0.76 2.60 -8.69
N TYR A 44 1.68 1.76 -8.22
CA TYR A 44 1.43 0.33 -8.08
C TYR A 44 1.82 -0.18 -6.70
N CYS A 45 0.99 -1.05 -6.13
CA CYS A 45 1.34 -1.79 -4.91
C CYS A 45 1.11 -3.28 -5.08
N ARG A 46 1.92 -4.09 -4.37
CA ARG A 46 1.75 -5.55 -4.26
C ARG A 46 1.31 -5.90 -2.84
N ILE A 47 0.32 -6.77 -2.73
CA ILE A 47 -0.11 -7.34 -1.45
C ILE A 47 0.98 -8.28 -0.95
N ILE A 48 1.52 -8.00 0.23
CA ILE A 48 2.48 -8.89 0.91
C ILE A 48 1.71 -9.90 1.74
N LYS A 49 0.88 -9.43 2.68
CA LYS A 49 0.13 -10.28 3.61
C LYS A 49 -1.03 -9.53 4.24
N ASP A 50 -2.20 -10.16 4.30
CA ASP A 50 -3.29 -9.70 5.16
C ASP A 50 -2.99 -10.08 6.61
N LYS A 51 -2.86 -9.09 7.49
CA LYS A 51 -2.60 -9.30 8.92
C LYS A 51 -3.86 -9.42 9.76
N VAL A 52 -5.05 -9.36 9.15
CA VAL A 52 -6.38 -9.51 9.77
C VAL A 52 -6.58 -8.56 10.95
N GLY A 53 -7.40 -7.52 10.78
CA GLY A 53 -7.66 -6.54 11.84
C GLY A 53 -6.54 -5.50 12.04
N SER A 54 -5.29 -5.84 11.74
CA SER A 54 -4.14 -4.90 11.75
C SER A 54 -3.82 -4.26 10.38
N GLY A 55 -4.75 -4.41 9.43
CA GLY A 55 -4.63 -3.98 8.03
C GLY A 55 -3.90 -4.98 7.14
N ILE A 56 -3.65 -4.57 5.90
CA ILE A 56 -3.01 -5.39 4.87
C ILE A 56 -1.63 -4.81 4.61
N PHE A 57 -0.58 -5.62 4.73
CA PHE A 57 0.77 -5.20 4.38
C PHE A 57 0.93 -5.17 2.86
N VAL A 58 1.47 -4.06 2.39
CA VAL A 58 1.77 -3.81 0.98
C VAL A 58 3.15 -3.20 0.84
N GLU A 59 3.79 -3.47 -0.29
CA GLU A 59 4.88 -2.62 -0.79
C GLU A 59 4.38 -1.77 -1.94
N VAL A 60 4.89 -0.55 -2.02
CA VAL A 60 4.57 0.37 -3.10
C VAL A 60 5.82 0.56 -3.96
N PHE A 61 5.65 0.44 -5.26
CA PHE A 61 6.69 0.48 -6.26
C PHE A 61 6.99 1.92 -6.70
N ASN A 62 8.25 2.25 -6.93
CA ASN A 62 8.68 3.53 -7.50
C ASN A 62 8.47 3.52 -9.03
N LYS A 63 7.21 3.36 -9.44
CA LYS A 63 6.78 3.30 -10.82
C LYS A 63 5.44 3.99 -10.96
N VAL A 64 5.36 4.86 -11.95
CA VAL A 64 4.11 5.48 -12.43
C VAL A 64 3.86 5.02 -13.86
N GLY A 65 2.60 4.75 -14.19
CA GLY A 65 2.22 4.34 -15.53
C GLY A 65 0.72 4.23 -15.72
N THR A 66 0.32 3.37 -16.65
CA THR A 66 -1.09 3.13 -17.00
C THR A 66 -1.61 1.80 -16.46
N LEU A 67 -2.89 1.49 -16.67
CA LEU A 67 -3.44 0.16 -16.35
C LEU A 67 -2.86 -0.96 -17.23
N GLN A 68 -2.18 -0.63 -18.33
CA GLN A 68 -1.52 -1.56 -19.25
C GLN A 68 -0.01 -1.65 -19.02
N GLU A 69 0.51 -1.08 -17.93
CA GLU A 69 1.93 -1.14 -17.61
C GLU A 69 2.42 -2.58 -17.49
N ASP A 70 3.63 -2.82 -18.01
CA ASP A 70 4.23 -4.15 -18.02
C ASP A 70 4.52 -4.62 -16.59
N PHE A 71 4.27 -5.91 -16.33
CA PHE A 71 4.48 -6.50 -15.01
C PHE A 71 5.94 -6.40 -14.55
N GLN A 72 6.91 -6.70 -15.44
CA GLN A 72 8.33 -6.67 -15.09
C GLN A 72 8.80 -5.25 -14.81
N SER A 73 8.32 -4.28 -15.59
CA SER A 73 8.53 -2.86 -15.35
C SER A 73 8.10 -2.41 -13.94
N ILE A 74 7.01 -2.96 -13.41
CA ILE A 74 6.54 -2.67 -12.04
C ILE A 74 7.44 -3.36 -11.00
N ILE A 75 7.60 -4.68 -11.06
CA ILE A 75 8.28 -5.43 -9.99
C ILE A 75 9.79 -5.15 -9.91
N ASN A 76 10.41 -4.77 -11.03
CA ASN A 76 11.82 -4.40 -11.07
C ASN A 76 12.05 -2.94 -10.68
N SER A 77 11.00 -2.14 -10.52
CA SER A 77 11.15 -0.84 -9.89
C SER A 77 11.36 -1.04 -8.39
N CYS A 78 12.37 -0.36 -7.84
CA CYS A 78 12.62 -0.38 -6.41
C CYS A 78 11.36 0.04 -5.64
N ARG A 79 11.27 -0.37 -4.37
CA ARG A 79 10.23 0.17 -3.49
C ARG A 79 10.38 1.68 -3.35
N LEU A 80 9.26 2.38 -3.35
CA LEU A 80 9.22 3.83 -3.13
C LEU A 80 9.57 4.17 -1.67
N PHE A 81 9.12 3.33 -0.73
CA PHE A 81 9.40 3.42 0.71
C PHE A 81 9.25 2.03 1.36
N PRO A 82 9.67 1.82 2.63
CA PRO A 82 9.49 0.54 3.32
C PRO A 82 8.02 0.09 3.37
N PRO A 83 7.72 -1.22 3.49
CA PRO A 83 6.34 -1.71 3.49
C PRO A 83 5.43 -1.06 4.55
N ILE A 84 4.17 -0.82 4.19
CA ILE A 84 3.17 -0.14 5.02
C ILE A 84 1.90 -0.98 5.18
N SER A 85 1.01 -0.57 6.10
CA SER A 85 -0.32 -1.18 6.27
C SER A 85 -1.43 -0.34 5.64
N ILE A 86 -2.41 -0.96 4.98
CA ILE A 86 -3.58 -0.31 4.38
C ILE A 86 -4.89 -0.87 4.95
N SER A 87 -5.97 -0.09 4.88
CA SER A 87 -7.32 -0.54 5.31
C SER A 87 -7.99 -1.53 4.37
N GLY A 88 -7.51 -1.65 3.14
CA GLY A 88 -8.14 -2.44 2.07
C GLY A 88 -9.37 -1.79 1.43
N LEU A 89 -9.86 -0.65 1.93
CA LEU A 89 -11.05 0.02 1.39
C LEU A 89 -10.91 0.35 -0.10
N GLY A 90 -9.71 0.69 -0.56
CA GLY A 90 -9.45 1.02 -1.96
C GLY A 90 -9.71 -0.17 -2.88
N ILE A 91 -9.43 -1.37 -2.39
CA ILE A 91 -9.68 -2.64 -3.06
C ILE A 91 -11.17 -2.98 -3.00
N LEU A 92 -11.76 -2.97 -1.80
CA LEU A 92 -13.17 -3.33 -1.58
C LEU A 92 -14.13 -2.44 -2.39
N LYS A 93 -13.82 -1.14 -2.48
CA LYS A 93 -14.64 -0.16 -3.18
C LYS A 93 -14.33 -0.06 -4.67
N GLY A 94 -13.38 -0.86 -5.17
CA GLY A 94 -12.95 -0.83 -6.56
C GLY A 94 -12.27 0.47 -6.97
N ARG A 95 -11.81 1.30 -6.02
CA ARG A 95 -11.03 2.51 -6.32
C ARG A 95 -9.66 2.14 -6.89
N TRP A 96 -9.05 1.10 -6.34
CA TRP A 96 -7.80 0.53 -6.82
C TRP A 96 -8.10 -0.67 -7.70
N LYS A 97 -7.41 -0.78 -8.82
CA LYS A 97 -7.68 -1.81 -9.83
C LYS A 97 -6.64 -2.91 -9.77
N LYS A 98 -7.08 -4.14 -9.51
CA LYS A 98 -6.22 -5.30 -9.66
C LYS A 98 -5.80 -5.40 -11.13
N ILE A 99 -4.50 -5.47 -11.38
CA ILE A 99 -3.94 -5.61 -12.74
C ILE A 99 -3.19 -6.93 -12.93
N TYR A 100 -2.55 -7.45 -11.88
CA TYR A 100 -1.81 -8.71 -11.93
C TYR A 100 -1.97 -9.55 -10.66
N THR A 101 -1.55 -10.80 -10.77
CA THR A 101 -1.19 -11.67 -9.65
C THR A 101 0.13 -12.31 -10.00
N GLN A 102 1.18 -12.03 -9.23
CA GLN A 102 2.48 -12.66 -9.42
C GLN A 102 2.36 -14.17 -9.18
N ARG A 103 2.83 -14.96 -10.14
CA ARG A 103 2.94 -16.41 -10.00
C ARG A 103 4.07 -16.76 -9.03
N ASP A 104 3.84 -17.78 -8.21
CA ASP A 104 4.82 -18.30 -7.25
C ASP A 104 5.37 -17.26 -6.26
N TYR A 105 4.58 -16.20 -5.99
CA TYR A 105 4.95 -15.17 -5.03
C TYR A 105 5.11 -15.76 -3.62
N ASP A 106 6.29 -15.56 -3.05
CA ASP A 106 6.67 -15.93 -1.70
C ASP A 106 6.94 -14.64 -0.90
N PRO A 107 6.06 -14.26 0.05
CA PRO A 107 6.21 -13.03 0.82
C PRO A 107 7.55 -12.88 1.54
N GLU A 108 8.19 -14.00 1.92
CA GLU A 108 9.49 -13.94 2.58
C GLU A 108 10.59 -13.71 1.54
N LYS A 109 10.63 -14.49 0.47
CA LYS A 109 11.68 -14.36 -0.55
C LYS A 109 11.58 -13.06 -1.34
N ASP A 110 10.38 -12.72 -1.78
CA ASP A 110 10.13 -11.60 -2.68
C ASP A 110 9.96 -10.27 -1.95
N SER A 111 9.59 -10.31 -0.66
CA SER A 111 9.30 -9.09 0.09
C SER A 111 9.96 -8.98 1.47
N SER A 112 10.70 -9.99 1.93
CA SER A 112 11.31 -10.04 3.27
C SER A 112 10.29 -9.79 4.38
N LEU A 113 9.15 -10.48 4.33
CA LEU A 113 8.03 -10.32 5.26
C LEU A 113 8.47 -10.28 6.74
N SER A 114 9.33 -11.19 7.18
CA SER A 114 9.79 -11.24 8.57
C SER A 114 10.66 -10.05 8.97
N LYS A 115 11.20 -9.32 7.99
CA LYS A 115 12.04 -8.13 8.21
C LYS A 115 11.24 -6.83 8.23
N ILE A 116 9.94 -6.85 7.91
CA ILE A 116 9.10 -5.65 7.97
C ILE A 116 9.08 -5.11 9.41
N GLN A 117 9.42 -3.84 9.55
CA GLN A 117 9.52 -3.12 10.80
C GLN A 117 8.56 -1.93 10.78
N LEU A 118 7.75 -1.79 11.82
CA LEU A 118 6.78 -0.70 11.95
C LEU A 118 6.80 -0.14 13.37
N VAL A 119 6.67 1.18 13.51
CA VAL A 119 6.59 1.84 14.82
C VAL A 119 5.16 1.85 15.33
N LEU A 120 4.96 1.39 16.56
CA LEU A 120 3.74 1.50 17.36
C LEU A 120 3.91 2.64 18.37
N GLY A 121 2.82 3.38 18.66
CA GLY A 121 2.86 4.49 19.62
C GLY A 121 3.62 5.72 19.09
N ARG A 122 3.77 6.74 19.93
CA ARG A 122 4.52 7.97 19.62
C ARG A 122 5.26 8.45 20.86
N GLY A 123 6.34 9.21 20.67
CA GLY A 123 7.12 9.78 21.77
C GLY A 123 7.72 8.69 22.67
N GLU A 124 7.60 8.85 23.98
CA GLU A 124 8.19 7.96 24.99
C GLU A 124 7.61 6.53 25.01
N ASP A 125 6.43 6.34 24.40
CA ASP A 125 5.75 5.04 24.29
C ASP A 125 6.06 4.30 22.98
N SER A 126 7.00 4.81 22.18
CA SER A 126 7.36 4.22 20.89
C SER A 126 7.91 2.80 21.05
N ARG A 127 7.35 1.87 20.26
CA ARG A 127 7.78 0.48 20.18
C ARG A 127 7.99 0.08 18.73
N LEU A 128 9.09 -0.62 18.44
CA LEU A 128 9.30 -1.22 17.13
C LEU A 128 8.69 -2.61 17.11
N TRP A 129 7.77 -2.83 16.19
CA TRP A 129 7.24 -4.15 15.88
C TRP A 129 8.02 -4.78 14.72
N GLN A 130 8.38 -6.06 14.86
CA GLN A 130 8.95 -6.87 13.80
C GLN A 130 8.52 -8.33 13.97
N ASN A 131 7.82 -8.88 12.96
CA ASN A 131 7.39 -10.28 12.92
C ASN A 131 6.71 -10.82 14.20
N GLY A 132 5.89 -10.00 14.85
CA GLY A 132 5.16 -10.40 16.07
C GLY A 132 5.89 -10.11 17.38
N ILE A 133 7.11 -9.58 17.32
CA ILE A 133 7.88 -9.15 18.50
C ILE A 133 7.85 -7.63 18.56
N GLU A 134 7.67 -7.08 19.77
CA GLU A 134 7.77 -5.64 20.05
C GLU A 134 8.95 -5.36 20.97
N ARG A 135 9.69 -4.28 20.68
CA ARG A 135 10.70 -3.74 21.61
C ARG A 135 10.52 -2.25 21.78
N LYS A 136 10.78 -1.73 22.98
CA LYS A 136 10.79 -0.28 23.22
C LYS A 136 11.94 0.36 22.44
N ILE A 137 11.69 1.52 21.86
CA ILE A 137 12.68 2.32 21.12
C ILE A 137 12.59 3.79 21.55
N SER A 138 13.64 4.57 21.29
CA SER A 138 13.58 6.02 21.48
C SER A 138 12.81 6.70 20.34
N GLU A 139 12.36 7.94 20.57
CA GLU A 139 11.75 8.76 19.52
C GLU A 139 12.72 9.04 18.36
N ILE A 140 14.01 9.23 18.67
CA ILE A 140 15.06 9.41 17.65
C ILE A 140 15.19 8.16 16.78
N GLU A 141 15.18 6.97 17.40
CA GLU A 141 15.23 5.71 16.66
C GLU A 141 13.97 5.51 15.81
N ALA A 142 12.79 5.88 16.34
CA ALA A 142 11.50 5.74 15.66
C ALA A 142 11.45 6.45 14.30
N ASN A 143 12.12 7.59 14.15
CA ASN A 143 12.16 8.36 12.91
C ASN A 143 12.83 7.63 11.72
N ASN A 144 13.51 6.50 11.97
CA ASN A 144 14.14 5.71 10.91
C ASN A 144 13.20 4.66 10.28
N TYR A 145 11.96 4.53 10.78
CA TYR A 145 11.05 3.47 10.40
C TYR A 145 9.68 4.03 10.02
N GLU A 146 8.91 3.25 9.26
CA GLU A 146 7.52 3.57 8.96
C GLU A 146 6.66 3.45 10.23
N GLN A 147 5.82 4.45 10.47
CA GLN A 147 4.81 4.33 11.52
C GLN A 147 3.77 3.29 11.11
N TRP A 148 3.32 2.47 12.07
CA TRP A 148 2.18 1.58 11.89
C TRP A 148 0.87 2.38 11.85
N ILE A 149 0.62 2.98 10.70
CA ILE A 149 -0.63 3.63 10.34
C ILE A 149 -1.36 2.70 9.36
N VAL A 150 -2.65 2.49 9.56
CA VAL A 150 -3.51 1.81 8.58
C VAL A 150 -3.98 2.87 7.59
N TRP A 151 -3.27 3.00 6.48
CA TRP A 151 -3.53 4.02 5.47
C TRP A 151 -4.88 3.79 4.79
N THR A 152 -5.71 4.83 4.77
CA THR A 152 -6.92 4.87 3.92
C THR A 152 -6.53 5.16 2.47
N PRO A 153 -7.41 4.84 1.50
CA PRO A 153 -7.13 5.08 0.09
C PRO A 153 -6.69 6.50 -0.24
N THR A 154 -7.45 7.51 0.19
CA THR A 154 -7.13 8.90 -0.14
C THR A 154 -5.85 9.38 0.54
N GLN A 155 -5.59 8.96 1.79
CA GLN A 155 -4.34 9.30 2.49
C GLN A 155 -3.11 8.74 1.78
N LEU A 156 -3.18 7.47 1.33
CA LEU A 156 -2.07 6.89 0.60
C LEU A 156 -1.87 7.58 -0.75
N GLU A 157 -2.95 7.88 -1.47
CA GLU A 157 -2.87 8.59 -2.75
C GLU A 157 -2.26 10.00 -2.63
N ILE A 158 -2.60 10.75 -1.56
CA ILE A 158 -1.96 12.04 -1.26
C ILE A 158 -0.46 11.85 -1.01
N ARG A 159 -0.08 10.88 -0.16
CA ARG A 159 1.33 10.57 0.10
C ARG A 159 2.07 10.24 -1.20
N LEU A 160 1.49 9.41 -2.06
CA LEU A 160 2.11 9.02 -3.33
C LEU A 160 2.31 10.21 -4.26
N LYS A 161 1.34 11.12 -4.37
CA LYS A 161 1.50 12.35 -5.15
C LYS A 161 2.70 13.17 -4.65
N ASN A 162 2.83 13.33 -3.34
CA ASN A 162 3.92 14.09 -2.72
C ASN A 162 5.29 13.42 -2.87
N GLU A 163 5.35 12.08 -2.93
CA GLU A 163 6.61 11.36 -3.08
C GLU A 163 7.09 11.26 -4.54
N LEU A 164 6.16 11.10 -5.49
CA LEU A 164 6.45 10.81 -6.89
C LEU A 164 6.61 12.05 -7.78
N PHE A 165 5.99 13.18 -7.40
CA PHE A 165 5.98 14.42 -8.21
C PHE A 165 6.61 15.61 -7.46
N LYS A 166 7.65 15.35 -6.67
CA LYS A 166 8.42 16.40 -5.98
C LYS A 166 8.95 17.47 -6.93
#